data_AF-A0A7X7VX53-F1
#
_entry.id   AF-A0A7X7VX53-F1
#
_cell.length_a   1.000
_cell.length_b   1.000
_cell.length_c   1.000
_cell.angle_alpha   90.00
_cell.angle_beta   90.00
_cell.angle_gamma   90.00
#
_symmetry.space_group_name_H-M   'P 1'
#
loop_
_entity.id
_entity.type
_entity.pdbx_description
1 polymer ?
#
loop_
_entity_poly.entity_id
_entity_poly.type
_entity_poly.pdbx_seq_one_letter_code
_entity_poly.pdbx_strand_id
1 'polypeptide(L)'
;QIPLFALASREYLKPSHLVLIGHGYDSGKLERACARLIASGFRATVLEGGIAAWVRKGQPLEGNVMAEERFIAVPPGDFFEERHWGYWIFINTCVKEKAEGDRLIPQAFSLPQSDEPGEFVSRVQELLKSQEERNPRFVLIFDDNGDAFPGLARMLRQRGVGNVFFLEGGVAGYRKFMEHQLQVNGSASRGKQGGMRQCASCTKEE
;
A
#
# COMPACT_ATOMS: atom_id res chain seq x y z
N GLN A 1 19.77 5.21 9.89
CA GLN A 1 18.32 4.95 9.99
C GLN A 1 18.07 3.97 11.14
N ILE A 2 17.00 4.13 11.92
CA ILE A 2 16.64 3.23 13.03
C ILE A 2 15.34 2.49 12.66
N PRO A 3 15.32 1.15 12.65
CA PRO A 3 14.09 0.40 12.41
C PRO A 3 13.01 0.70 13.46
N LEU A 4 11.75 0.75 13.02
CA LEU A 4 10.61 1.08 13.89
C LEU A 4 10.53 0.18 15.14
N PHE A 5 10.77 -1.13 14.98
CA PHE A 5 10.71 -2.09 16.09
C PHE A 5 11.78 -1.82 17.18
N ALA A 6 12.86 -1.14 16.84
CA ALA A 6 13.96 -0.84 17.75
C ALA A 6 13.78 0.49 18.51
N LEU A 7 12.75 1.27 18.22
CA LEU A 7 12.52 2.56 18.88
C LEU A 7 12.00 2.39 20.32
N ALA A 8 11.19 1.35 20.57
CA ALA A 8 10.57 1.14 21.88
C ALA A 8 11.60 0.96 23.02
N SER A 9 12.76 0.36 22.73
CA SER A 9 13.82 0.15 23.72
C SER A 9 14.79 1.34 23.88
N ARG A 10 14.59 2.42 23.12
CA ARG A 10 15.53 3.57 23.07
C ARG A 10 14.94 4.80 23.74
N GLU A 11 14.75 4.73 25.06
CA GLU A 11 14.12 5.81 25.83
C GLU A 11 14.85 7.16 25.71
N TYR A 12 16.17 7.14 25.49
CA TYR A 12 16.98 8.34 25.31
C TYR A 12 16.57 9.18 24.08
N LEU A 13 15.75 8.62 23.16
CA LEU A 13 15.22 9.33 22.00
C LEU A 13 13.92 10.10 22.31
N LYS A 14 13.28 9.91 23.48
CA LYS A 14 12.04 10.62 23.85
C LYS A 14 12.13 12.15 23.75
N PRO A 15 13.25 12.80 24.15
CA PRO A 15 13.39 14.25 23.99
C PRO A 15 13.50 14.71 22.54
N SER A 16 13.97 13.83 21.64
CA SER A 16 14.17 14.14 20.22
C SER A 16 12.87 14.09 19.44
N HIS A 17 12.78 14.92 18.39
CA HIS A 17 11.68 14.84 17.43
C HIS A 17 12.00 13.78 16.37
N LEU A 18 11.25 12.70 16.36
CA LEU A 18 11.34 11.61 15.39
C LEU A 18 10.46 11.89 14.17
N VAL A 19 11.03 11.73 12.98
CA VAL A 19 10.28 11.74 11.72
C VAL A 19 10.26 10.33 11.16
N LEU A 20 9.06 9.74 11.05
CA LEU A 20 8.86 8.44 10.43
C LEU A 20 8.76 8.62 8.92
N ILE A 21 9.58 7.86 8.19
CA ILE A 21 9.65 7.90 6.73
C ILE A 21 9.32 6.49 6.22
N GLY A 22 8.29 6.39 5.40
CA GLY A 22 7.88 5.18 4.71
C GLY A 22 8.07 5.31 3.21
N HIS A 23 7.47 4.41 2.45
CA HIS A 23 7.49 4.44 0.98
C HIS A 23 6.54 5.51 0.43
N GLY A 24 5.48 5.83 1.18
CA GLY A 24 4.46 6.80 0.83
C GLY A 24 3.08 6.18 0.69
N TYR A 25 3.01 4.93 0.20
CA TYR A 25 1.78 4.13 0.17
C TYR A 25 1.45 3.46 1.51
N ASP A 26 2.43 3.29 2.39
CA ASP A 26 2.34 2.65 3.72
C ASP A 26 1.85 3.60 4.83
N SER A 27 1.04 4.60 4.45
CA SER A 27 0.63 5.70 5.33
C SER A 27 -0.15 5.23 6.56
N GLY A 28 -1.11 4.30 6.41
CA GLY A 28 -1.92 3.82 7.53
C GLY A 28 -1.09 3.09 8.57
N LYS A 29 -0.18 2.22 8.14
CA LYS A 29 0.78 1.54 9.02
C LYS A 29 1.68 2.54 9.77
N LEU A 30 2.19 3.55 9.08
CA LEU A 30 3.04 4.58 9.69
C LEU A 30 2.28 5.47 10.66
N GLU A 31 1.05 5.87 10.35
CA GLU A 31 0.21 6.67 11.24
C GLU A 31 -0.11 5.90 12.53
N ARG A 32 -0.48 4.61 12.43
CA ARG A 32 -0.67 3.74 13.60
C ARG A 32 0.61 3.61 14.43
N ALA A 33 1.76 3.49 13.78
CA ALA A 33 3.05 3.43 14.46
C ALA A 33 3.40 4.74 15.17
N CYS A 34 3.17 5.88 14.52
CA CYS A 34 3.35 7.21 15.07
C CYS A 34 2.49 7.40 16.31
N ALA A 35 1.20 7.05 16.24
CA ALA A 35 0.28 7.12 17.36
C ALA A 35 0.77 6.29 18.57
N ARG A 36 1.29 5.08 18.34
CA ARG A 36 1.86 4.24 19.42
C ARG A 36 3.11 4.86 20.05
N LEU A 37 3.99 5.47 19.26
CA LEU A 37 5.17 6.17 19.76
C LEU A 37 4.78 7.38 20.60
N ILE A 38 3.82 8.18 20.13
CA ILE A 38 3.28 9.32 20.89
C ILE A 38 2.68 8.85 22.22
N ALA A 39 1.87 7.79 22.20
CA ALA A 39 1.31 7.20 23.42
C ALA A 39 2.37 6.68 24.40
N SER A 40 3.56 6.36 23.90
CA SER A 40 4.72 5.90 24.68
C SER A 40 5.67 7.04 25.11
N GLY A 41 5.27 8.30 24.90
CA GLY A 41 6.00 9.49 25.33
C GLY A 41 7.09 9.98 24.37
N PHE A 42 7.12 9.49 23.12
CA PHE A 42 8.00 10.03 22.09
C PHE A 42 7.34 11.22 21.38
N ARG A 43 8.16 12.17 20.90
CA ARG A 43 7.72 13.20 19.94
C ARG A 43 7.91 12.67 18.53
N ALA A 44 6.82 12.28 17.86
CA ALA A 44 6.89 11.68 16.52
C ALA A 44 5.95 12.36 15.52
N THR A 45 6.38 12.43 14.26
CA THR A 45 5.58 12.86 13.10
C THR A 45 5.82 11.96 11.90
N VAL A 46 4.91 11.92 10.94
CA VAL A 46 5.07 11.17 9.69
C VAL A 46 5.41 12.14 8.55
N LEU A 47 6.37 11.77 7.70
CA LEU A 47 6.61 12.47 6.44
C LEU A 47 5.53 12.07 5.43
N GLU A 48 4.60 12.98 5.15
CA GLU A 48 3.51 12.74 4.20
C GLU A 48 4.04 12.42 2.80
N GLY A 49 3.51 11.34 2.21
CA GLY A 49 3.96 10.83 0.91
C GLY A 49 5.33 10.14 0.93
N GLY A 50 5.96 10.01 2.10
CA GLY A 50 7.17 9.21 2.31
C GLY A 50 8.35 9.58 1.42
N ILE A 51 9.19 8.58 1.13
CA ILE A 51 10.37 8.72 0.27
C ILE A 51 9.99 9.11 -1.17
N ALA A 52 8.85 8.64 -1.68
CA ALA A 52 8.38 8.98 -3.01
C ALA A 52 8.11 10.48 -3.16
N ALA A 53 7.49 11.12 -2.16
CA ALA A 53 7.28 12.57 -2.16
C ALA A 53 8.58 13.35 -1.97
N TRP A 54 9.53 12.83 -1.18
CA TRP A 54 10.86 13.42 -0.99
C TRP A 54 11.63 13.53 -2.31
N VAL A 55 11.76 12.39 -3.02
CA VAL A 55 12.42 12.30 -4.32
C VAL A 55 11.71 13.18 -5.36
N ARG A 56 10.37 13.14 -5.39
CA ARG A 56 9.56 13.97 -6.31
C ARG A 56 9.81 15.47 -6.15
N LYS A 57 10.13 15.94 -4.95
CA LYS A 57 10.48 17.34 -4.67
C LYS A 57 11.93 17.68 -5.01
N GLY A 58 12.66 16.79 -5.69
CA GLY A 58 14.06 16.97 -6.06
C GLY A 58 14.99 17.04 -4.85
N GLN A 59 14.57 16.47 -3.72
CA GLN A 59 15.40 16.49 -2.52
C GLN A 59 16.55 15.47 -2.63
N PRO A 60 17.71 15.74 -2.02
CA PRO A 60 18.84 14.82 -2.08
C PRO A 60 18.50 13.45 -1.49
N LEU A 61 18.96 12.40 -2.16
CA LEU A 61 18.89 11.02 -1.69
C LEU A 61 20.29 10.41 -1.77
N GLU A 62 20.80 9.90 -0.65
CA GLU A 62 22.03 9.13 -0.64
C GLU A 62 21.74 7.70 -1.15
N GLY A 63 22.43 7.28 -2.20
CA GLY A 63 22.29 5.93 -2.78
C GLY A 63 21.99 5.95 -4.29
N ASN A 64 21.55 4.81 -4.81
CA ASN A 64 21.22 4.68 -6.24
C ASN A 64 19.85 5.31 -6.52
N VAL A 65 19.87 6.50 -7.13
CA VAL A 65 18.69 7.29 -7.49
C VAL A 65 17.89 6.67 -8.65
N MET A 66 18.45 5.71 -9.40
CA MET A 66 17.77 5.09 -10.57
C MET A 66 16.62 4.15 -10.19
N ALA A 67 16.19 4.13 -8.93
CA ALA A 67 15.09 3.31 -8.43
C ALA A 67 13.79 4.11 -8.20
N GLU A 68 13.62 5.30 -8.77
CA GLU A 68 12.39 6.12 -8.58
C GLU A 68 11.10 5.32 -8.85
N GLU A 69 11.12 4.47 -9.88
CA GLU A 69 10.00 3.61 -10.26
C GLU A 69 9.64 2.61 -9.16
N ARG A 70 10.62 2.15 -8.38
CA ARG A 70 10.38 1.23 -7.25
C ARG A 70 9.67 1.90 -6.08
N PHE A 71 9.76 3.23 -5.95
CA PHE A 71 9.09 3.95 -4.86
C PHE A 71 7.61 4.20 -5.14
N ILE A 72 7.19 4.10 -6.39
CA ILE A 72 5.80 4.28 -6.80
C ILE A 72 5.07 2.95 -7.08
N ALA A 73 5.80 1.84 -7.16
CA ALA A 73 5.23 0.50 -7.21
C ALA A 73 4.81 0.03 -5.81
N VAL A 74 3.56 -0.40 -5.68
CA VAL A 74 2.95 -0.91 -4.46
C VAL A 74 2.85 -2.42 -4.59
N PRO A 75 3.58 -3.18 -3.76
CA PRO A 75 3.46 -4.63 -3.74
C PRO A 75 2.03 -5.07 -3.39
N PRO A 76 1.52 -6.18 -3.95
CA PRO A 76 0.19 -6.70 -3.63
C PRO A 76 -0.12 -6.87 -2.14
N GLY A 77 0.88 -7.27 -1.35
CA GLY A 77 0.74 -7.42 0.11
C GLY A 77 0.55 -6.09 0.83
N ASP A 78 1.34 -5.08 0.49
CA ASP A 78 1.20 -3.75 1.09
C ASP A 78 -0.11 -3.09 0.66
N PHE A 79 -0.51 -3.25 -0.61
CA PHE A 79 -1.83 -2.83 -1.08
C PHE A 79 -2.96 -3.53 -0.29
N PHE A 80 -2.84 -4.83 -0.03
CA PHE A 80 -3.84 -5.58 0.72
C PHE A 80 -4.07 -5.01 2.13
N GLU A 81 -3.02 -4.57 2.81
CA GLU A 81 -3.09 -3.95 4.12
C GLU A 81 -3.64 -2.52 4.08
N GLU A 82 -3.24 -1.73 3.08
CA GLU A 82 -3.50 -0.28 3.02
C GLU A 82 -4.81 0.09 2.30
N ARG A 83 -5.40 -0.79 1.48
CA ARG A 83 -6.59 -0.47 0.67
C ARG A 83 -7.84 -0.04 1.44
N HIS A 84 -7.89 -0.32 2.74
CA HIS A 84 -8.99 0.05 3.62
C HIS A 84 -8.82 1.43 4.25
N TRP A 85 -7.68 2.10 4.02
CA TRP A 85 -7.44 3.45 4.52
C TRP A 85 -8.18 4.48 3.66
N GLY A 86 -8.85 5.45 4.31
CA GLY A 86 -9.84 6.32 3.66
C GLY A 86 -9.30 7.32 2.64
N TYR A 87 -7.98 7.48 2.52
CA TYR A 87 -7.35 8.52 1.71
C TYR A 87 -6.97 8.09 0.28
N TRP A 88 -7.46 6.92 -0.16
CA TRP A 88 -7.13 6.35 -1.47
C TRP A 88 -8.24 6.55 -2.51
N ILE A 89 -7.80 6.86 -3.73
CA ILE A 89 -8.58 6.66 -4.95
C ILE A 89 -7.93 5.55 -5.75
N PHE A 90 -8.73 4.60 -6.20
CA PHE A 90 -8.28 3.47 -7.02
C PHE A 90 -8.80 3.66 -8.44
N ILE A 91 -7.94 3.49 -9.44
CA ILE A 91 -8.28 3.67 -10.85
C ILE A 91 -7.95 2.37 -11.59
N ASN A 92 -8.99 1.74 -12.11
CA ASN A 92 -8.89 0.55 -12.95
C ASN A 92 -8.73 0.97 -14.42
N THR A 93 -7.58 0.67 -15.00
CA THR A 93 -7.28 0.92 -16.42
C THR A 93 -7.16 -0.36 -17.23
N CYS A 94 -7.56 -1.51 -16.69
CA CYS A 94 -7.51 -2.80 -17.37
C CYS A 94 -8.31 -2.80 -18.67
N VAL A 95 -7.76 -3.46 -19.69
CA VAL A 95 -8.46 -3.68 -20.97
C VAL A 95 -8.98 -5.11 -21.03
N LYS A 96 -8.16 -6.10 -20.65
CA LYS A 96 -8.49 -7.52 -20.78
C LYS A 96 -9.16 -8.07 -19.52
N GLU A 97 -8.66 -7.69 -18.36
CA GLU A 97 -9.08 -8.21 -17.06
C GLU A 97 -9.99 -7.22 -16.30
N LYS A 98 -10.71 -6.34 -17.01
CA LYS A 98 -11.55 -5.31 -16.40
C LYS A 98 -12.51 -5.86 -15.35
N ALA A 99 -13.28 -6.90 -15.71
CA ALA A 99 -14.28 -7.49 -14.81
C ALA A 99 -13.64 -8.09 -13.55
N GLU A 100 -12.43 -8.61 -13.68
CA GLU A 100 -11.68 -9.21 -12.57
C GLU A 100 -11.05 -8.12 -11.68
N GLY A 101 -10.54 -7.04 -12.27
CA GLY A 101 -10.12 -5.84 -11.54
C GLY A 101 -11.27 -5.23 -10.74
N ASP A 102 -12.45 -5.08 -11.36
CA ASP A 102 -13.66 -4.58 -10.70
C ASP A 102 -14.12 -5.52 -9.57
N ARG A 103 -13.93 -6.84 -9.72
CA ARG A 103 -14.26 -7.82 -8.67
C ARG A 103 -13.27 -7.76 -7.49
N LEU A 104 -11.97 -7.64 -7.76
CA LEU A 104 -10.92 -7.66 -6.75
C LEU A 104 -10.79 -6.32 -6.01
N ILE A 105 -11.11 -5.21 -6.68
CA ILE A 105 -11.03 -3.84 -6.15
C ILE A 105 -12.33 -3.10 -6.50
N PRO A 106 -13.47 -3.45 -5.85
CA PRO A 106 -14.79 -2.95 -6.23
C PRO A 106 -15.00 -1.45 -6.04
N GLN A 107 -14.17 -0.80 -5.22
CA GLN A 107 -14.19 0.64 -5.03
C GLN A 107 -13.41 1.43 -6.10
N ALA A 108 -12.84 0.76 -7.11
CA ALA A 108 -12.06 1.41 -8.16
C ALA A 108 -12.94 2.08 -9.21
N PHE A 109 -12.51 3.24 -9.67
CA PHE A 109 -13.10 3.92 -10.82
C PHE A 109 -12.56 3.30 -12.10
N SER A 110 -13.45 2.76 -12.93
CA SER A 110 -13.11 2.28 -14.28
C SER A 110 -12.79 3.47 -15.19
N LEU A 111 -11.51 3.65 -15.53
CA LEU A 111 -11.03 4.63 -16.50
C LEU A 111 -10.07 3.93 -17.47
N PRO A 112 -10.56 3.36 -18.58
CA PRO A 112 -9.67 2.73 -19.56
C PRO A 112 -8.70 3.75 -20.14
N GLN A 113 -7.47 3.32 -20.45
CA GLN A 113 -6.51 4.19 -21.13
C GLN A 113 -7.08 4.67 -22.47
N SER A 114 -6.79 5.92 -22.83
CA SER A 114 -7.09 6.46 -24.16
C SER A 114 -5.82 6.37 -25.01
N ASP A 115 -6.01 6.24 -26.32
CA ASP A 115 -4.93 6.36 -27.30
C ASP A 115 -4.27 7.75 -27.24
N GLU A 116 -5.00 8.76 -26.75
CA GLU A 116 -4.49 10.09 -26.47
C GLU A 116 -4.12 10.24 -24.97
N PRO A 117 -2.83 10.29 -24.61
CA PRO A 117 -2.42 10.34 -23.20
C PRO A 117 -2.94 11.58 -22.46
N GLY A 118 -3.14 12.69 -23.16
CA GLY A 118 -3.69 13.92 -22.60
C GLY A 118 -5.16 13.77 -22.16
N GLU A 119 -5.94 12.97 -22.87
CA GLU A 119 -7.34 12.69 -22.53
C GLU A 119 -7.42 11.86 -21.24
N PHE A 120 -6.57 10.84 -21.11
CA PHE A 120 -6.51 10.04 -19.87
C PHE A 120 -6.17 10.92 -18.66
N VAL A 121 -5.15 11.78 -18.76
CA VAL A 121 -4.77 12.67 -17.65
C VAL A 121 -5.92 13.64 -17.30
N SER A 122 -6.63 14.16 -18.29
CA SER A 122 -7.76 15.06 -18.06
C SER A 122 -8.89 14.36 -17.31
N ARG A 123 -9.24 13.14 -17.70
CA ARG A 123 -10.25 12.31 -17.01
C ARG A 123 -9.83 11.97 -15.58
N VAL A 124 -8.55 11.69 -15.34
CA VAL A 124 -8.02 11.50 -13.97
C VAL A 124 -8.18 12.79 -13.15
N GLN A 125 -7.83 13.96 -13.70
CA GLN A 125 -7.98 15.23 -12.98
C GLN A 125 -9.45 15.56 -12.67
N GLU A 126 -10.36 15.31 -13.61
CA GLU A 126 -11.80 15.44 -13.40
C GLU A 126 -12.31 14.51 -12.29
N LEU A 127 -11.86 13.25 -12.31
CA LEU A 127 -12.16 12.31 -11.23
C LEU A 127 -11.67 12.85 -9.89
N LEU A 128 -10.42 13.29 -9.79
CA LEU A 128 -9.87 13.82 -8.53
C LEU A 128 -10.62 15.05 -8.02
N LYS A 129 -11.02 15.97 -8.91
CA LYS A 129 -11.87 17.12 -8.56
C LYS A 129 -13.24 16.68 -8.05
N SER A 130 -13.86 15.68 -8.69
CA SER A 130 -15.16 15.14 -8.22
C SER A 130 -15.09 14.48 -6.85
N GLN A 131 -13.89 14.10 -6.40
CA GLN A 131 -13.65 13.46 -5.11
C GLN A 131 -13.04 14.42 -4.07
N GLU A 132 -12.97 15.73 -4.34
CA GLU A 132 -12.30 16.71 -3.48
C GLU A 132 -12.84 16.71 -2.03
N GLU A 133 -14.15 16.51 -1.84
CA GLU A 133 -14.77 16.40 -0.51
C GLU A 133 -14.27 15.22 0.32
N ARG A 134 -13.78 14.16 -0.32
CA ARG A 134 -13.18 13.00 0.37
C ARG A 134 -11.73 13.27 0.79
N ASN A 135 -11.16 14.38 0.36
CA ASN A 135 -9.76 14.77 0.58
C ASN A 135 -8.77 13.62 0.27
N PRO A 136 -8.81 13.06 -0.96
CA PRO A 136 -7.94 11.96 -1.33
C PRO A 136 -6.48 12.43 -1.32
N ARG A 137 -5.61 11.65 -0.68
CA ARG A 137 -4.17 11.95 -0.59
C ARG A 137 -3.34 11.11 -1.56
N PHE A 138 -3.88 9.96 -1.95
CA PHE A 138 -3.16 8.95 -2.72
C PHE A 138 -4.02 8.43 -3.86
N VAL A 139 -3.38 8.21 -5.01
CA VAL A 139 -4.01 7.61 -6.20
C VAL A 139 -3.27 6.32 -6.51
N LEU A 140 -3.98 5.20 -6.55
CA LEU A 140 -3.44 3.94 -7.06
C LEU A 140 -4.03 3.66 -8.43
N ILE A 141 -3.18 3.49 -9.43
CA ILE A 141 -3.57 3.09 -10.78
C ILE A 141 -3.13 1.64 -11.00
N PHE A 142 -4.00 0.83 -11.59
CA PHE A 142 -3.69 -0.54 -11.94
C PHE A 142 -4.26 -0.91 -13.30
N ASP A 143 -3.51 -1.73 -14.02
CA ASP A 143 -3.86 -2.32 -15.31
C ASP A 143 -3.81 -3.86 -15.20
N ASP A 144 -3.77 -4.55 -16.34
CA ASP A 144 -3.78 -6.00 -16.39
C ASP A 144 -2.53 -6.64 -15.71
N ASN A 145 -1.32 -6.12 -15.96
CA ASN A 145 -0.05 -6.79 -15.59
C ASN A 145 0.99 -5.91 -14.88
N GLY A 146 0.72 -4.63 -14.71
CA GLY A 146 1.61 -3.63 -14.17
C GLY A 146 2.58 -3.02 -15.17
N ASP A 147 2.17 -2.83 -16.43
CA ASP A 147 3.07 -2.36 -17.48
C ASP A 147 2.93 -0.84 -17.73
N ALA A 148 1.82 -0.23 -17.32
CA ALA A 148 1.49 1.17 -17.59
C ALA A 148 2.36 2.22 -16.87
N PHE A 149 3.33 1.83 -16.04
CA PHE A 149 3.84 2.66 -14.95
C PHE A 149 4.71 3.86 -15.33
N PRO A 150 5.76 3.75 -16.16
CA PRO A 150 6.77 4.81 -16.23
C PRO A 150 6.28 6.05 -16.97
N GLY A 151 5.59 5.85 -18.09
CA GLY A 151 5.09 6.95 -18.93
C GLY A 151 3.99 7.74 -18.24
N LEU A 152 3.05 7.03 -17.61
CA LEU A 152 1.86 7.63 -17.03
C LEU A 152 2.16 8.44 -15.77
N ALA A 153 3.02 7.92 -14.89
CA ALA A 153 3.47 8.62 -13.68
C ALA A 153 4.02 10.02 -14.01
N ARG A 154 4.88 10.08 -15.03
CA ARG A 154 5.52 11.32 -15.48
C ARG A 154 4.50 12.33 -16.01
N MET A 155 3.53 11.88 -16.80
CA MET A 155 2.50 12.75 -17.38
C MET A 155 1.56 13.32 -16.31
N LEU A 156 1.10 12.48 -15.39
CA LEU A 156 0.28 12.91 -14.25
C LEU A 156 1.02 13.93 -13.38
N ARG A 157 2.31 13.69 -13.11
CA ARG A 157 3.18 14.61 -12.35
C ARG A 157 3.32 15.97 -13.04
N GLN A 158 3.56 15.99 -14.36
CA GLN A 158 3.67 17.24 -15.13
C GLN A 158 2.38 18.07 -15.11
N ARG A 159 1.23 17.44 -14.84
CA ARG A 159 -0.07 18.09 -14.70
C ARG A 159 -0.48 18.30 -13.24
N GLY A 160 0.47 18.21 -12.30
CA GLY A 160 0.26 18.53 -10.89
C GLY A 160 -0.42 17.42 -10.08
N VAL A 161 -0.67 16.24 -10.65
CA VAL A 161 -1.21 15.12 -9.90
C VAL A 161 -0.06 14.46 -9.12
N GLY A 162 -0.04 14.70 -7.81
CA GLY A 162 0.90 14.12 -6.87
C GLY A 162 0.44 12.77 -6.32
N ASN A 163 1.35 12.07 -5.65
CA ASN A 163 1.07 10.83 -4.89
C ASN A 163 0.36 9.75 -5.72
N VAL A 164 0.83 9.57 -6.95
CA VAL A 164 0.39 8.50 -7.85
C VAL A 164 1.28 7.29 -7.62
N PHE A 165 0.62 6.17 -7.38
CA PHE A 165 1.20 4.86 -7.15
C PHE A 165 0.58 3.85 -8.12
N PHE A 166 1.24 2.71 -8.21
CA PHE A 166 0.95 1.68 -9.19
C PHE A 166 0.98 0.31 -8.55
N LEU A 167 -0.02 -0.54 -8.82
CA LEU A 167 -0.07 -1.88 -8.24
C LEU A 167 0.91 -2.82 -8.94
N GLU A 168 1.99 -3.22 -8.27
CA GLU A 168 3.01 -4.10 -8.84
C GLU A 168 2.40 -5.40 -9.38
N GLY A 169 2.67 -5.71 -10.66
CA GLY A 169 2.10 -6.87 -11.34
C GLY A 169 0.64 -6.72 -11.76
N GLY A 170 0.02 -5.56 -11.55
CA GLY A 170 -1.37 -5.27 -11.93
C GLY A 170 -2.39 -6.18 -11.23
N VAL A 171 -3.55 -6.32 -11.87
CA VAL A 171 -4.62 -7.22 -11.39
C VAL A 171 -4.14 -8.68 -11.37
N ALA A 172 -3.35 -9.10 -12.35
CA ALA A 172 -2.80 -10.46 -12.40
C ALA A 172 -1.90 -10.77 -11.18
N GLY A 173 -1.03 -9.83 -10.80
CA GLY A 173 -0.16 -9.94 -9.62
C GLY A 173 -0.97 -9.99 -8.32
N TYR A 174 -1.96 -9.12 -8.20
CA TYR A 174 -2.83 -9.11 -7.02
C TYR A 174 -3.72 -10.34 -6.90
N ARG A 175 -4.23 -10.88 -8.00
CA ARG A 175 -4.97 -12.16 -8.02
C ARG A 175 -4.11 -13.29 -7.45
N LYS A 176 -2.88 -13.46 -7.96
CA LYS A 176 -1.94 -14.48 -7.47
C LYS A 176 -1.67 -14.34 -5.97
N PHE A 177 -1.50 -13.10 -5.50
CA PHE A 177 -1.36 -12.82 -4.07
C PHE A 177 -2.59 -13.29 -3.28
N MET A 178 -3.80 -12.95 -3.73
CA MET A 178 -5.04 -13.33 -3.06
C MET A 178 -5.24 -14.86 -3.01
N GLU A 179 -4.95 -15.57 -4.11
CA GLU A 179 -4.99 -17.04 -4.16
C GLU A 179 -4.02 -17.66 -3.15
N HIS A 180 -2.81 -17.12 -3.04
CA HIS A 180 -1.83 -17.58 -2.07
C HIS A 180 -2.31 -17.37 -0.62
N GLN A 181 -2.90 -16.22 -0.31
CA GLN A 181 -3.46 -15.93 1.02
C GLN A 181 -4.57 -16.93 1.40
N LEU A 182 -5.42 -17.32 0.45
CA LEU A 182 -6.46 -18.33 0.68
C LEU A 182 -5.88 -19.72 0.96
N GLN A 183 -4.79 -20.10 0.29
CA GLN A 183 -4.12 -21.39 0.52
C GLN A 183 -3.46 -21.47 1.91
N VAL A 184 -2.76 -20.41 2.31
CA VAL A 184 -2.08 -20.35 3.62
C VAL A 184 -3.11 -20.37 4.76
N ASN A 185 -4.15 -19.55 4.66
CA ASN A 185 -5.20 -19.47 5.69
C ASN A 185 -6.12 -20.70 5.70
N GLY A 186 -6.40 -21.30 4.55
CA GLY A 186 -7.20 -22.52 4.42
C GLY A 186 -6.52 -23.74 5.06
N SER A 187 -5.19 -23.85 4.91
CA SER A 187 -4.41 -24.98 5.44
C SER A 187 -4.28 -24.96 6.96
N ALA A 188 -4.26 -23.78 7.58
CA ALA A 188 -4.23 -23.63 9.05
C ALA A 188 -5.50 -24.17 9.74
N SER A 189 -6.62 -24.25 9.01
CA SER A 189 -7.90 -24.74 9.53
C SER A 189 -8.05 -26.26 9.51
N ARG A 190 -7.30 -26.97 8.65
CA ARG A 190 -7.37 -28.45 8.53
C ARG A 190 -6.45 -29.21 9.50
N GLY A 191 -5.48 -28.54 10.13
CA GLY A 191 -4.54 -29.16 11.08
C GLY A 191 -5.06 -29.38 12.51
N LYS A 192 -6.26 -28.89 12.85
CA LYS A 192 -6.84 -28.97 14.22
C LYS A 192 -7.86 -30.10 14.43
N GLN A 193 -7.81 -31.16 13.62
CA GLN A 193 -8.51 -32.43 13.88
C GLN A 193 -7.55 -33.59 14.17
N GLY A 194 -6.39 -33.30 14.79
CA GLY A 194 -5.49 -34.31 15.33
C GLY A 194 -6.03 -34.86 16.64
N GLY A 195 -6.38 -36.15 16.64
CA GLY A 195 -7.13 -36.86 17.67
C GLY A 195 -6.73 -36.59 19.12
N MET A 196 -7.76 -36.42 19.95
CA MET A 196 -7.71 -36.53 21.39
C MET A 196 -7.23 -37.94 21.75
N ARG A 197 -5.91 -38.12 21.94
CA ARG A 197 -5.36 -39.36 22.50
C ARG A 197 -5.85 -39.45 23.95
N GLN A 198 -6.78 -40.36 24.22
CA GLN A 198 -7.19 -40.68 25.59
C GLN A 198 -5.95 -41.13 26.37
N CYS A 199 -5.63 -40.39 27.43
CA CYS A 199 -4.55 -40.70 28.33
C CYS A 199 -4.96 -41.90 29.19
N ALA A 200 -4.24 -43.02 29.09
CA ALA A 200 -4.62 -44.30 29.69
C ALA A 200 -4.22 -44.46 31.18
N SER A 201 -3.84 -43.39 31.89
CA SER A 201 -3.24 -43.50 33.24
C SER A 201 -4.05 -42.86 34.37
N CYS A 202 -5.38 -42.82 34.26
CA CYS A 202 -6.26 -42.42 35.37
C CYS A 202 -7.14 -43.60 35.81
N THR A 203 -6.53 -44.66 36.31
CA THR A 203 -7.21 -45.65 37.16
C THR A 203 -6.88 -45.32 38.62
N LYS A 204 -7.94 -45.00 39.37
CA LYS A 204 -7.92 -44.71 40.81
C LYS A 204 -7.49 -45.95 41.59
N GLU A 205 -6.62 -45.75 42.57
CA GLU A 205 -6.41 -46.66 43.69
C GLU A 205 -7.50 -46.40 44.74
N GLU A 206 -8.12 -47.48 45.23
CA GLU A 206 -8.89 -47.55 46.49
C GLU A 206 -8.09 -48.37 47.51
#